data_AF-A0A356L2Z6-F1
#
_entry.id   AF-A0A356L2Z6-F1
#
_cell.length_a   1.000
_cell.length_b   1.000
_cell.length_c   1.000
_cell.angle_alpha   90.00
_cell.angle_beta   90.00
_cell.angle_gamma   90.00
#
_symmetry.space_group_name_H-M   'P 1'
#
loop_
_entity.id
_entity.type
_entity.pdbx_description
1 polymer ?
#
loop_
_entity_poly.entity_id
_entity_poly.type
_entity_poly.pdbx_seq_one_letter_code
_entity_poly.pdbx_strand_id
1 'polypeptide(L)'
;MRPDIIAKTLSAYDHSMESEIVKTAAEKLQKRHRDEPINKQKQIIYQKLLRDGFSNSVISSVTSQLQFIDNSDAKLQSEYQKMRMRYHSILPKEGKERIIRNLMAKGYAYGQILRITKSAPESDSFSSENESD
;
A
#
# COMPACT_ATOMS: atom_id res chain seq x y z
N MET A 1 -10.00 -36.85 16.39
CA MET A 1 -9.41 -35.62 16.98
C MET A 1 -9.63 -35.73 18.49
N ARG A 2 -8.60 -35.56 19.34
CA ARG A 2 -8.70 -35.70 20.81
C ARG A 2 -8.98 -34.33 21.45
N PRO A 3 -10.23 -34.04 21.88
CA PRO A 3 -10.62 -32.70 22.35
C PRO A 3 -9.90 -32.26 23.63
N ASP A 4 -9.49 -33.23 24.45
CA ASP A 4 -8.72 -33.08 25.68
C ASP A 4 -7.35 -32.44 25.47
N ILE A 5 -6.68 -32.79 24.36
CA ILE A 5 -5.39 -32.19 24.00
C ILE A 5 -5.59 -30.73 23.60
N ILE A 6 -6.61 -30.45 22.78
CA ILE A 6 -6.91 -29.09 22.31
C ILE A 6 -7.21 -28.16 23.48
N ALA A 7 -8.06 -28.59 24.42
CA ALA A 7 -8.40 -27.79 25.60
C ALA A 7 -7.17 -27.51 26.48
N LYS A 8 -6.32 -28.52 26.70
CA LYS A 8 -5.07 -28.36 27.46
C LYS A 8 -4.10 -27.40 26.76
N THR A 9 -3.97 -27.49 25.44
CA THR A 9 -3.11 -26.57 24.66
C THR A 9 -3.66 -25.15 24.67
N LEU A 10 -4.98 -24.97 24.53
CA LEU A 10 -5.62 -23.65 24.63
C LEU A 10 -5.47 -23.03 26.01
N SER A 11 -5.47 -23.83 27.09
CA SER A 11 -5.23 -23.32 28.45
C SER A 11 -3.80 -22.84 28.68
N ALA A 12 -2.84 -23.31 27.89
CA ALA A 12 -1.44 -22.86 27.93
C ALA A 12 -1.15 -21.72 26.92
N TYR A 13 -2.11 -21.39 26.06
CA TYR A 13 -2.00 -20.32 25.08
C TYR A 13 -2.32 -18.99 25.76
N ASP A 14 -1.29 -18.21 26.06
CA ASP A 14 -1.46 -16.88 26.63
C ASP A 14 -1.46 -15.78 25.56
N HIS A 15 -1.94 -14.60 25.95
CA HIS A 15 -2.01 -13.41 25.09
C HIS A 15 -0.62 -12.93 24.61
N SER A 16 0.45 -13.25 25.34
CA SER A 16 1.83 -12.90 24.96
C SER A 16 2.31 -13.74 23.78
N MET A 17 2.02 -15.05 23.79
CA MET A 17 2.32 -15.96 22.68
C MET A 17 1.53 -15.58 21.42
N GLU A 18 0.25 -15.23 21.58
CA GLU A 18 -0.55 -14.75 20.45
C GLU A 18 0.05 -13.50 19.82
N SER A 19 0.44 -12.52 20.64
CA SER A 19 1.05 -11.28 20.18
C SER A 19 2.38 -11.52 19.45
N GLU A 20 3.20 -12.46 19.93
CA GLU A 20 4.48 -12.81 19.32
C GLU A 20 4.31 -13.51 17.96
N ILE A 21 3.33 -14.42 17.86
CA ILE A 21 2.98 -15.08 16.60
C ILE A 21 2.51 -14.05 15.57
N VAL A 22 1.59 -13.17 15.97
CA VAL A 22 1.06 -12.11 15.09
C VAL A 22 2.17 -11.16 14.66
N LYS A 23 3.07 -10.76 15.57
CA LYS A 23 4.22 -9.91 15.27
C LYS A 23 5.14 -10.56 14.25
N THR A 24 5.53 -11.81 14.46
CA THR A 24 6.40 -12.56 13.54
C THR A 24 5.79 -12.67 12.15
N ALA A 25 4.49 -12.97 12.05
CA ALA A 25 3.78 -13.03 10.78
C ALA A 25 3.72 -11.65 10.10
N ALA A 26 3.45 -10.59 10.86
CA ALA A 26 3.37 -9.23 10.35
C ALA A 26 4.73 -8.71 9.83
N GLU A 27 5.82 -8.96 10.53
CA GLU A 27 7.18 -8.60 10.10
C GLU A 27 7.59 -9.30 8.80
N LYS A 28 7.23 -10.59 8.65
CA LYS A 28 7.49 -11.33 7.41
C LYS A 28 6.75 -10.72 6.22
N LEU A 29 5.49 -10.34 6.41
CA LEU A 29 4.70 -9.68 5.38
C LEU A 29 5.22 -8.28 5.06
N GLN A 30 5.60 -7.51 6.07
CA GLN A 30 6.21 -6.19 5.92
C GLN A 30 7.46 -6.27 5.04
N LYS A 31 8.40 -7.17 5.36
CA LYS A 31 9.63 -7.37 4.56
C LYS A 31 9.32 -7.77 3.11
N ARG A 32 8.33 -8.64 2.91
CA ARG A 32 7.89 -9.11 1.60
C ARG A 32 7.26 -8.00 0.74
N HIS A 33 6.59 -7.04 1.37
CA HIS A 33 5.80 -6.01 0.69
C HIS A 33 6.41 -4.60 0.82
N ARG A 34 7.69 -4.47 1.14
CA ARG A 34 8.39 -3.18 1.28
C ARG A 34 8.32 -2.28 0.03
N ASP A 35 8.16 -2.88 -1.14
CA ASP A 35 8.03 -2.16 -2.43
C ASP A 35 6.59 -1.70 -2.71
N GLU A 36 5.66 -1.99 -1.81
CA GLU A 36 4.29 -1.45 -1.79
C GLU A 36 4.22 -0.19 -0.91
N PRO A 37 3.28 0.73 -1.16
CA PRO A 37 3.05 1.88 -0.27
C PRO A 37 2.72 1.44 1.15
N ILE A 38 3.11 2.23 2.16
CA ILE A 38 2.86 1.91 3.59
C ILE A 38 1.39 1.56 3.85
N ASN A 39 0.45 2.33 3.30
CA ASN A 39 -0.99 2.05 3.49
C ASN A 39 -1.38 0.69 2.91
N LYS A 40 -0.78 0.31 1.78
CA LYS A 40 -1.01 -0.98 1.15
C LYS A 40 -0.37 -2.11 1.94
N GLN A 41 0.83 -1.92 2.49
CA GLN A 41 1.48 -2.88 3.39
C GLN A 41 0.58 -3.16 4.60
N LYS A 42 0.09 -2.10 5.27
CA LYS A 42 -0.83 -2.22 6.41
C LYS A 42 -2.12 -2.95 6.04
N GLN A 43 -2.72 -2.63 4.89
CA GLN A 43 -3.91 -3.31 4.39
C GLN A 43 -3.67 -4.81 4.17
N ILE A 44 -2.55 -5.18 3.53
CA ILE A 44 -2.19 -6.58 3.26
C ILE A 44 -2.01 -7.35 4.58
N ILE A 45 -1.26 -6.78 5.52
CA ILE A 45 -1.02 -7.38 6.84
C ILE A 45 -2.34 -7.58 7.57
N TYR A 46 -3.16 -6.53 7.67
CA TYR A 46 -4.45 -6.57 8.35
C TYR A 46 -5.36 -7.66 7.76
N GLN A 47 -5.55 -7.66 6.44
CA GLN A 47 -6.42 -8.63 5.79
C GLN A 47 -5.91 -10.07 5.91
N LYS A 48 -4.59 -10.29 5.89
CA LYS A 48 -4.03 -11.62 6.06
C LYS A 48 -4.27 -12.14 7.48
N LEU A 49 -3.94 -11.34 8.49
CA LEU A 49 -4.10 -11.72 9.90
C LEU A 49 -5.57 -11.90 10.28
N LEU A 50 -6.46 -11.07 9.74
CA LEU A 50 -7.90 -11.24 9.94
C LEU A 50 -8.40 -12.57 9.36
N ARG A 51 -7.94 -12.96 8.16
CA ARG A 51 -8.27 -14.27 7.57
C ARG A 51 -7.68 -15.45 8.33
N ASP A 52 -6.58 -15.22 9.03
CA ASP A 52 -5.94 -16.22 9.90
C ASP A 52 -6.66 -16.36 11.26
N GLY A 53 -7.69 -15.53 11.51
CA GLY A 53 -8.56 -15.62 12.68
C GLY A 53 -8.16 -14.72 13.85
N PHE A 54 -7.14 -13.88 13.69
CA PHE A 54 -6.72 -12.96 14.76
C PHE A 54 -7.71 -11.82 14.95
N SER A 55 -7.86 -11.39 16.21
CA SER A 55 -8.76 -10.30 16.56
C SER A 55 -8.22 -8.94 16.09
N ASN A 56 -9.14 -8.01 15.80
CA ASN A 56 -8.77 -6.66 15.39
C ASN A 56 -7.88 -5.94 16.42
N SER A 57 -8.12 -6.15 17.72
CA SER A 57 -7.32 -5.53 18.78
C SER A 57 -5.86 -5.96 18.74
N VAL A 58 -5.59 -7.27 18.60
CA VAL A 58 -4.22 -7.80 18.51
C VAL A 58 -3.54 -7.32 17.24
N ILE A 59 -4.24 -7.36 16.10
CA ILE A 59 -3.73 -6.87 14.82
C ILE A 59 -3.35 -5.39 14.94
N SER A 60 -4.27 -4.53 15.41
CA SER A 60 -4.01 -3.10 15.55
C SER A 60 -2.84 -2.80 16.49
N SER A 61 -2.75 -3.52 17.62
CA SER A 61 -1.64 -3.40 18.57
C SER A 61 -0.29 -3.67 17.89
N VAL A 62 -0.15 -4.84 17.26
CA VAL A 62 1.09 -5.23 16.57
C VAL A 62 1.42 -4.28 15.42
N THR A 63 0.44 -3.96 14.58
CA THR A 63 0.66 -3.14 13.38
C THR A 63 1.09 -1.70 13.74
N SER A 64 0.68 -1.19 14.90
CA SER A 64 1.11 0.14 15.38
C SER A 64 2.57 0.20 15.84
N GLN A 65 3.14 -0.95 16.24
CA GLN A 65 4.52 -1.05 16.72
C GLN A 65 5.53 -1.35 15.59
N LEU A 66 5.03 -1.77 14.42
CA LEU A 66 5.88 -2.08 13.26
C LEU A 66 6.45 -0.80 12.62
N GLN A 67 7.75 -0.83 12.34
CA GLN A 67 8.46 0.23 11.62
C GLN A 67 8.43 -0.06 10.12
N PHE A 68 7.47 0.55 9.41
CA PHE A 68 7.30 0.33 7.97
C PHE A 68 8.38 1.03 7.14
N ILE A 69 8.89 0.31 6.15
CA ILE A 69 9.84 0.84 5.16
C ILE A 69 9.09 1.00 3.84
N ASP A 70 9.19 2.18 3.23
CA ASP A 70 8.58 2.47 1.94
C ASP A 70 9.65 2.55 0.85
N ASN A 71 9.76 1.48 0.06
CA ASN A 71 10.62 1.43 -1.13
C ASN A 71 9.80 1.50 -2.43
N SER A 72 8.57 2.03 -2.35
CA SER A 72 7.62 1.97 -3.47
C SER A 72 7.87 3.00 -4.56
N ASP A 73 8.87 3.87 -4.43
CA ASP A 73 9.16 4.97 -5.38
C ASP A 73 9.36 4.50 -6.82
N ALA A 74 10.11 3.41 -7.05
CA ALA A 74 10.31 2.85 -8.39
C ALA A 74 8.99 2.33 -9.00
N LYS A 75 8.16 1.69 -8.16
CA LYS A 75 6.84 1.19 -8.55
C LYS A 75 5.89 2.36 -8.85
N LEU A 76 5.89 3.38 -8.00
CA LEU A 76 5.14 4.62 -8.16
C LEU A 76 5.46 5.28 -9.51
N GLN A 77 6.74 5.40 -9.84
CA GLN A 77 7.19 5.97 -11.11
C GLN A 77 6.68 5.15 -12.31
N SER A 78 6.81 3.81 -12.26
CA SER A 78 6.31 2.93 -13.32
C SER A 78 4.80 3.04 -13.50
N GLU A 79 4.05 3.07 -12.40
CA GLU A 79 2.59 3.19 -12.44
C GLU A 79 2.14 4.56 -12.95
N TYR A 80 2.81 5.63 -12.52
CA TYR A 80 2.56 6.97 -13.02
C TYR A 80 2.73 7.05 -14.54
N GLN A 81 3.83 6.52 -15.09
CA GLN A 81 4.06 6.50 -16.54
C GLN A 81 2.98 5.71 -17.28
N LYS A 82 2.59 4.53 -16.77
CA LYS A 82 1.49 3.74 -17.35
C LYS A 82 0.18 4.53 -17.39
N MET A 83 -0.11 5.29 -16.34
CA MET A 83 -1.32 6.11 -16.30
C MET A 83 -1.23 7.35 -17.19
N ARG A 84 -0.07 7.99 -17.30
CA ARG A 84 0.16 9.08 -18.28
C ARG A 84 -0.12 8.60 -19.70
N MET A 85 0.41 7.44 -20.08
CA MET A 85 0.13 6.84 -21.38
C MET A 85 -1.35 6.47 -21.54
N ARG A 86 -2.04 6.03 -20.48
CA ARG A 86 -3.47 5.73 -20.56
C ARG A 86 -4.34 6.97 -20.74
N TYR A 87 -3.94 8.10 -20.16
CA TYR A 87 -4.74 9.33 -20.11
C TYR A 87 -4.18 10.45 -20.99
N HIS A 88 -3.30 10.14 -21.94
CA HIS A 88 -2.67 11.13 -22.82
C HIS A 88 -3.68 11.95 -23.64
N SER A 89 -4.86 11.39 -23.90
CA SER A 89 -5.92 12.01 -24.71
C SER A 89 -6.91 12.83 -23.89
N ILE A 90 -6.79 12.80 -22.55
CA ILE A 90 -7.63 13.60 -21.65
C ILE A 90 -6.99 14.97 -21.45
N LEU A 91 -7.81 16.01 -21.28
CA LEU A 91 -7.34 17.35 -20.91
C LEU A 91 -6.29 17.28 -19.77
N PRO A 92 -5.16 17.99 -19.88
CA PRO A 92 -4.01 17.83 -18.98
C PRO A 92 -4.36 17.89 -17.49
N LYS A 93 -5.26 18.82 -17.12
CA LYS A 93 -5.72 19.00 -15.73
C LYS A 93 -6.58 17.83 -15.25
N GLU A 94 -7.57 17.41 -16.03
CA GLU A 94 -8.46 16.30 -15.66
C GLU A 94 -7.72 14.97 -15.63
N GLY A 95 -6.81 14.75 -16.58
CA GLY A 95 -5.90 13.60 -16.61
C GLY A 95 -5.06 13.52 -15.34
N LYS A 96 -4.42 14.63 -14.94
CA LYS A 96 -3.61 14.71 -13.71
C LYS A 96 -4.42 14.40 -12.45
N GLU A 97 -5.61 14.97 -12.30
CA GLU A 97 -6.49 14.70 -11.16
C GLU A 97 -6.94 13.23 -11.10
N ARG A 98 -7.23 12.61 -12.26
CA ARG A 98 -7.53 11.17 -12.35
C ARG A 98 -6.33 10.31 -11.94
N ILE A 99 -5.12 10.65 -12.39
CA ILE A 99 -3.89 9.94 -12.01
C ILE A 99 -3.67 10.00 -10.50
N ILE A 100 -3.77 11.20 -9.91
CA ILE A 100 -3.61 11.39 -8.47
C ILE A 100 -4.63 10.55 -7.69
N ARG A 101 -5.91 10.61 -8.05
CA ARG A 101 -6.96 9.81 -7.40
C ARG A 101 -6.68 8.31 -7.46
N ASN A 102 -6.25 7.81 -8.62
CA ASN A 102 -5.92 6.40 -8.78
C ASN A 102 -4.71 5.98 -7.93
N LEU A 103 -3.65 6.79 -7.89
CA LEU A 103 -2.46 6.49 -7.08
C LEU A 103 -2.80 6.56 -5.58
N MET A 104 -3.60 7.52 -5.13
CA MET A 104 -4.07 7.56 -3.74
C MET A 104 -4.89 6.32 -3.39
N ALA A 105 -5.79 5.88 -4.28
CA ALA A 105 -6.60 4.66 -4.07
C ALA A 105 -5.74 3.39 -3.95
N LYS A 106 -4.53 3.40 -4.52
CA LYS A 106 -3.55 2.31 -4.36
C LYS A 106 -2.75 2.38 -3.07
N GLY A 107 -2.87 3.47 -2.32
CA GLY A 107 -2.27 3.65 -1.01
C GLY A 107 -1.04 4.56 -0.97
N TYR A 108 -0.64 5.16 -2.09
CA TYR A 108 0.46 6.13 -2.13
C TYR A 108 0.10 7.40 -1.36
N ALA A 109 1.05 7.97 -0.62
CA ALA A 109 0.83 9.23 0.07
C ALA A 109 0.79 10.38 -0.95
N TYR A 110 -0.10 11.35 -0.73
CA TYR A 110 -0.25 12.51 -1.62
C TYR A 110 1.08 13.26 -1.84
N GLY A 111 1.91 13.39 -0.80
CA GLY A 111 3.25 13.98 -0.92
C GLY A 111 4.18 13.25 -1.88
N GLN A 112 4.16 11.90 -1.89
CA GLN A 112 4.97 11.10 -2.84
C GLN A 112 4.50 11.33 -4.28
N ILE A 113 3.17 11.33 -4.49
CA ILE A 113 2.55 11.57 -5.79
C ILE A 113 2.91 12.97 -6.31
N LEU A 114 2.87 13.98 -5.45
CA LEU A 114 3.22 15.33 -5.84
C LEU A 114 4.69 15.45 -6.28
N ARG A 115 5.62 14.77 -5.61
CA ARG A 115 7.04 14.79 -6.00
C ARG A 115 7.25 14.28 -7.43
N ILE A 116 6.65 13.13 -7.77
CA ILE A 116 6.80 12.56 -9.12
C ILE A 116 6.10 13.39 -10.21
N THR A 117 4.99 14.05 -9.87
CA THR A 117 4.22 14.86 -10.83
C THR A 117 4.89 16.21 -11.09
N LYS A 118 5.68 16.73 -10.14
CA LYS A 118 6.46 17.96 -10.30
C LYS A 118 7.83 17.73 -10.94
N SER A 119 8.41 16.54 -10.77
CA SER A 119 9.71 16.19 -11.36
C SER A 119 9.62 15.78 -12.83
N ALA A 120 8.41 15.52 -13.36
CA ALA A 120 8.22 15.38 -14.79
C ALA A 120 8.33 16.78 -15.41
N PRO A 121 9.31 17.05 -16.29
CA PRO A 121 9.39 18.34 -16.95
C PRO A 121 8.07 18.56 -17.71
N GLU A 122 7.56 19.79 -17.66
CA GLU A 122 6.44 20.26 -18.49
C GLU A 122 6.83 20.33 -19.99
N SER A 123 7.86 19.59 -20.40
CA SER A 123 8.37 19.49 -21.76
C SER A 123 7.75 18.33 -22.52
N ASP A 124 6.42 18.19 -22.43
CA ASP A 124 5.67 17.74 -23.60
C ASP A 124 4.93 18.99 -24.05
N SER A 125 5.54 19.67 -25.01
CA SER A 125 4.88 20.60 -25.92
C SER A 125 3.54 20.00 -26.35
N PHE A 126 2.47 20.38 -25.65
CA PHE A 126 1.21 20.56 -26.31
C PHE A 126 1.48 21.65 -27.34
N SER A 127 1.66 21.25 -28.58
CA SER A 127 1.64 22.17 -29.71
C SER A 127 0.31 22.92 -29.67
N SER A 128 0.31 24.06 -29.00
CA SER A 128 -0.51 25.19 -29.37
C SER A 128 0.00 25.68 -30.73
N GLU A 129 -0.94 26.09 -31.58
CA GLU A 129 -0.75 26.76 -32.88
C GLU A 129 -0.51 25.78 -34.05
N ASN A 130 -1.35 25.72 -35.10
CA ASN A 130 -2.17 26.76 -35.70
C ASN A 130 -3.51 26.21 -36.25
N GLU A 131 -4.63 26.73 -35.76
CA GLU A 131 -5.72 27.12 -36.66
C GLU A 131 -5.32 28.47 -37.25
N SER A 132 -5.03 28.48 -38.55
CA SER A 132 -4.95 29.69 -39.35
C SER A 132 -5.62 29.42 -40.70
N ASP A 133 -6.67 30.22 -40.95
CA ASP A 133 -7.48 30.45 -42.15
C ASP A 133 -8.39 29.33 -42.70
#